data_AF-A0A967F9E2-F1
#
_entry.id   AF-A0A967F9E2-F1
#
_cell.length_a   1.000
_cell.length_b   1.000
_cell.length_c   1.000
_cell.angle_alpha   90.00
_cell.angle_beta   90.00
_cell.angle_gamma   90.00
#
_symmetry.space_group_name_H-M   'P 1'
#
loop_
_entity.id
_entity.type
_entity.pdbx_description
1 polymer ?
#
loop_
_entity_poly.entity_id
_entity_poly.type
_entity_poly.pdbx_seq_one_letter_code
_entity_poly.pdbx_strand_id
1 'polypeptide(L)'
;AYGKVVAALVAEKSPRLTMIGSTTMGMDLAAWLAAKTGQEFVAFVSNLAVDDGELVATSQLYAGKMMAEVAPEGERLVAAVLAGA
;
A
#
# COMPACT_ATOMS: atom_id res chain seq x y z
N ALA A 1 0.15 -16.35 -10.34
CA ALA A 1 1.23 -16.02 -11.31
C ALA A 1 1.77 -14.60 -11.08
N TYR A 2 0.92 -13.56 -11.13
CA TYR A 2 1.30 -12.14 -10.95
C TYR A 2 2.16 -11.85 -9.71
N GLY A 3 1.80 -12.39 -8.54
CA GLY A 3 2.53 -12.15 -7.29
C GLY A 3 4.04 -12.38 -7.38
N LYS A 4 4.48 -13.49 -8.00
CA LYS A 4 5.93 -13.79 -8.11
C LYS A 4 6.67 -12.77 -8.98
N VAL A 5 6.05 -12.30 -10.06
CA VAL A 5 6.64 -11.31 -10.97
C VAL A 5 6.73 -9.95 -10.28
N VAL A 6 5.65 -9.53 -9.61
CA VAL A 6 5.65 -8.26 -8.87
C VAL A 6 6.64 -8.29 -7.71
N ALA A 7 6.72 -9.38 -6.96
CA ALA A 7 7.70 -9.53 -5.88
C ALA A 7 9.15 -9.46 -6.38
N ALA A 8 9.45 -10.05 -7.55
CA ALA A 8 10.77 -9.94 -8.16
C ALA A 8 11.09 -8.49 -8.55
N LEU A 9 10.14 -7.77 -9.16
CA LEU A 9 10.32 -6.37 -9.52
C LEU A 9 10.51 -5.47 -8.30
N VAL A 10 9.75 -5.70 -7.23
CA VAL A 10 9.88 -4.94 -5.98
C VAL A 10 11.23 -5.20 -5.31
N ALA A 11 11.72 -6.45 -5.32
CA ALA A 11 13.05 -6.77 -4.84
C ALA A 11 14.16 -6.08 -5.67
N GLU A 12 14.04 -6.11 -7.00
CA GLU A 12 15.02 -5.51 -7.91
C GLU A 12 15.05 -3.98 -7.81
N LYS A 13 13.88 -3.33 -7.80
CA LYS A 13 13.78 -1.87 -7.82
C LYS A 13 13.83 -1.23 -6.44
N SER A 14 13.56 -1.99 -5.38
CA SER A 14 13.50 -1.52 -3.99
C SER A 14 12.72 -0.19 -3.85
N PRO A 15 11.48 -0.09 -4.35
CA PRO A 15 10.71 1.15 -4.26
C PRO A 15 10.36 1.47 -2.81
N ARG A 16 10.31 2.77 -2.47
CA ARG A 16 9.76 3.24 -1.18
C ARG A 16 8.24 3.05 -1.07
N LEU A 17 7.54 3.04 -2.20
CA LEU A 17 6.09 2.90 -2.25
C LEU A 17 5.70 2.03 -3.44
N THR A 18 4.94 0.96 -3.19
CA THR A 18 4.27 0.15 -4.21
C THR A 18 2.76 0.34 -4.10
N MET A 19 2.13 0.91 -5.13
CA MET A 19 0.68 1.13 -5.16
C MET A 19 -0.01 0.05 -5.99
N ILE A 20 -1.07 -0.54 -5.44
CA ILE A 20 -1.89 -1.54 -6.10
C ILE A 20 -3.35 -1.13 -5.93
N GLY A 21 -4.18 -1.20 -6.98
CA GLY A 21 -5.59 -0.85 -6.84
C GLY A 21 -6.33 -1.77 -5.86
N SER A 22 -7.20 -1.23 -5.00
CA SER A 22 -8.05 -1.94 -4.03
C SER A 22 -9.21 -2.69 -4.69
N THR A 23 -8.94 -3.42 -5.78
CA THR A 23 -9.89 -4.39 -6.34
C THR A 23 -9.81 -5.70 -5.55
N THR A 24 -10.75 -6.63 -5.78
CA THR A 24 -10.68 -7.96 -5.15
C THR A 24 -9.33 -8.65 -5.39
N MET A 25 -8.83 -8.61 -6.63
CA MET A 25 -7.53 -9.20 -6.97
C MET A 25 -6.35 -8.38 -6.43
N GLY A 26 -6.46 -7.05 -6.47
CA GLY A 26 -5.38 -6.18 -6.02
C GLY A 26 -5.19 -6.23 -4.51
N MET A 27 -6.25 -6.39 -3.73
CA MET A 27 -6.16 -6.56 -2.28
C MET A 27 -5.48 -7.87 -1.90
N ASP A 28 -5.84 -8.98 -2.54
CA ASP A 28 -5.16 -10.28 -2.36
C ASP A 28 -3.66 -10.17 -2.71
N LEU A 29 -3.35 -9.57 -3.87
CA LEU A 29 -1.98 -9.36 -4.32
C LEU A 29 -1.17 -8.46 -3.39
N ALA A 30 -1.73 -7.33 -2.95
CA ALA A 30 -1.03 -6.34 -2.14
C ALA A 30 -0.71 -6.87 -0.74
N ALA A 31 -1.69 -7.49 -0.08
CA ALA A 31 -1.49 -8.08 1.24
C ALA A 31 -0.48 -9.23 1.17
N TRP A 32 -0.58 -10.10 0.16
CA TRP A 32 0.39 -11.17 -0.06
C TRP A 32 1.81 -10.64 -0.33
N LEU A 33 1.94 -9.60 -1.16
CA LEU A 33 3.22 -8.99 -1.50
C LEU A 33 3.90 -8.37 -0.28
N ALA A 34 3.15 -7.62 0.53
CA ALA A 34 3.66 -7.02 1.76
C ALA A 34 4.18 -8.10 2.72
N ALA A 35 3.35 -9.11 3.01
CA ALA A 35 3.73 -10.24 3.85
C ALA A 35 4.94 -11.00 3.31
N LYS A 36 5.01 -11.22 1.99
CA LYS A 36 6.11 -11.93 1.34
C LYS A 36 7.44 -11.16 1.40
N THR A 37 7.38 -9.84 1.36
CA THR A 37 8.56 -8.96 1.29
C THR A 37 8.92 -8.29 2.61
N GLY A 38 8.13 -8.52 3.67
CA GLY A 38 8.35 -7.91 4.99
C GLY A 38 8.11 -6.41 5.02
N GLN A 39 7.35 -5.88 4.07
CA GLN A 39 7.00 -4.46 3.99
C GLN A 39 5.72 -4.17 4.78
N GLU A 40 5.58 -2.93 5.23
CA GLU A 40 4.34 -2.45 5.82
C GLU A 40 3.23 -2.39 4.78
N PHE A 41 1.98 -2.46 5.25
CA PHE A 41 0.81 -2.51 4.39
C PHE A 41 -0.30 -1.61 4.91
N VAL A 42 -0.84 -0.76 4.03
CA VAL A 42 -2.05 0.02 4.32
C VAL A 42 -3.12 -0.28 3.26
N ALA A 43 -4.30 -0.69 3.72
CA ALA A 43 -5.45 -0.99 2.88
C ALA A 43 -6.39 0.22 2.73
N PHE A 44 -7.25 0.19 1.70
CA PHE A 44 -8.30 1.20 1.48
C PHE A 44 -7.78 2.64 1.47
N VAL A 45 -6.60 2.84 0.91
CA VAL A 45 -5.94 4.14 0.85
C VAL A 45 -6.69 5.06 -0.11
N SER A 46 -7.12 6.19 0.41
CA SER A 46 -7.85 7.24 -0.31
C SER A 46 -7.01 8.47 -0.59
N ASN A 47 -5.87 8.62 0.07
CA ASN A 47 -4.92 9.69 -0.19
C ASN A 47 -3.51 9.25 0.20
N LEU A 48 -2.51 9.77 -0.51
CA LEU A 48 -1.10 9.61 -0.23
C LEU A 48 -0.45 10.99 -0.32
N ALA A 49 0.19 11.42 0.76
CA ALA A 49 0.88 12.69 0.84
C ALA A 49 2.31 12.49 1.35
N VAL A 50 3.17 13.45 1.05
CA VAL A 50 4.45 13.60 1.75
C VAL A 50 4.34 14.85 2.60
N ASP A 51 4.36 14.69 3.92
CA ASP A 51 4.30 15.76 4.89
C ASP A 51 5.60 15.77 5.70
N ASP A 52 6.28 16.92 5.75
CA ASP A 52 7.61 17.07 6.36
C ASP A 52 8.66 16.00 5.97
N GLY A 53 8.54 15.44 4.76
CA GLY A 53 9.44 14.40 4.23
C GLY A 53 9.03 12.97 4.57
N GLU A 54 7.97 12.78 5.36
CA GLU A 54 7.39 11.50 5.73
C GLU A 54 6.20 11.14 4.82
N LEU A 55 6.09 9.86 4.46
CA LEU A 55 4.95 9.37 3.67
C LEU A 55 3.75 9.18 4.60
N VAL A 56 2.62 9.81 4.29
CA VAL A 56 1.37 9.64 5.05
C VAL A 56 0.31 9.05 4.13
N ALA A 57 -0.28 7.93 4.55
CA ALA A 57 -1.39 7.27 3.86
C ALA A 57 -2.70 7.46 4.64
N THR A 58 -3.76 7.93 3.96
CA THR A 58 -5.09 8.07 4.57
C THR A 58 -5.97 6.89 4.19
N SER A 59 -6.26 6.00 5.14
CA SER A 59 -7.12 4.82 4.97
C SER A 59 -8.58 5.10 5.34
N GLN A 60 -9.51 4.62 4.52
CA GLN A 60 -10.95 4.66 4.82
C GLN A 60 -11.36 3.43 5.64
N LEU A 61 -11.78 3.65 6.88
CA LEU A 61 -12.28 2.63 7.79
C LEU A 61 -13.78 2.83 8.06
N TYR A 62 -14.45 1.78 8.52
CA TYR A 62 -15.89 1.80 8.85
C TYR A 62 -16.77 2.37 7.72
N ALA A 63 -16.54 1.90 6.49
CA ALA A 63 -17.23 2.37 5.27
C ALA A 63 -17.07 3.88 5.03
N GLY A 64 -15.85 4.41 5.25
CA GLY A 64 -15.51 5.81 5.02
C GLY A 64 -15.96 6.77 6.12
N LYS A 65 -16.52 6.26 7.24
CA LYS A 65 -16.92 7.09 8.38
C LYS A 65 -15.75 7.52 9.26
N MET A 66 -14.61 6.84 9.11
CA MET A 66 -13.38 7.15 9.83
C MET A 66 -12.24 7.17 8.83
N MET A 67 -11.43 8.23 8.90
CA MET A 67 -10.19 8.35 8.16
C MET A 67 -9.05 8.10 9.15
N ALA A 68 -8.21 7.11 8.85
CA ALA A 68 -7.00 6.86 9.61
C ALA A 68 -5.80 7.38 8.82
N GLU A 69 -5.06 8.31 9.41
CA GLU A 69 -3.76 8.73 8.89
C GLU A 69 -2.70 7.79 9.44
N VAL A 70 -1.92 7.20 8.53
CA VAL A 70 -0.90 6.22 8.85
C VAL A 70 0.42 6.70 8.28
N ALA A 71 1.35 7.02 9.16
CA ALA A 71 2.76 7.16 8.83
C ALA A 71 3.41 5.77 9.00
N PRO A 72 3.91 5.15 7.92
CA PRO A 72 4.66 3.90 8.01
C PRO A 72 5.97 4.15 8.77
N GLU A 73 6.32 3.28 9.71
CA GLU A 73 7.58 3.39 10.47
C GLU A 73 8.77 2.86 9.65
N GLY A 74 8.49 1.98 8.68
CA GLY A 74 9.46 1.39 7.77
C GLY A 74 9.75 2.26 6.56
N GLU A 75 10.86 1.94 5.87
CA GLU A 75 11.28 2.67 4.67
C GLU A 75 10.42 2.39 3.42
N ARG A 76 9.59 1.34 3.47
CA ARG A 76 8.90 0.79 2.31
C ARG A 76 7.47 0.36 2.63
N LEU A 77 6.54 0.89 1.84
CA LEU A 77 5.10 0.67 1.98
C LEU A 77 4.50 -0.02 0.75
N VAL A 78 3.65 -1.01 0.97
CA VAL A 78 2.66 -1.45 -0.02
C VAL A 78 1.31 -0.82 0.32
N ALA A 79 0.69 -0.12 -0.64
CA ALA A 79 -0.60 0.54 -0.46
C ALA A 79 -1.65 -0.06 -1.40
N ALA A 80 -2.78 -0.49 -0.84
CA ALA A 80 -3.96 -0.79 -1.64
C ALA A 80 -4.81 0.48 -1.80
N VAL A 81 -4.87 1.05 -3.01
CA VAL A 81 -5.44 2.38 -3.29
C VAL A 81 -6.85 2.29 -3.87
N LEU A 82 -7.80 3.03 -3.32
CA LEU A 82 -9.18 3.07 -3.80
C LEU A 82 -9.25 3.59 -5.24
N ALA A 83 -10.21 3.10 -6.01
CA ALA A 83 -10.43 3.58 -7.38
C ALA A 83 -11.05 4.98 -7.35
N GLY A 84 -10.55 5.88 -8.18
CA GLY A 84 -11.05 7.27 -8.27
C GLY A 84 -10.66 8.17 -7.10
N ALA A 85 -9.75 7.70 -6.24
CA ALA A 85 -9.06 8.49 -5.22
C ALA A 85 -7.98 9.39 -5.85
#